data_AF-A0A2J7R4W6-F1
#
_entry.id   AF-A0A2J7R4W6-F1
#
_cell.length_a   1.000
_cell.length_b   1.000
_cell.length_c   1.000
_cell.angle_alpha   90.00
_cell.angle_beta   90.00
_cell.angle_gamma   90.00
#
_symmetry.space_group_name_H-M   'P 1'
#
loop_
_entity.id
_entity.type
_entity.pdbx_description
1 polymer ?
#
loop_
_entity_poly.entity_id
_entity_poly.type
_entity_poly.pdbx_seq_one_letter_code
_entity_poly.pdbx_strand_id
1 'polypeptide(L)'
;IHDLIHFLHAKIMSSAEIHGELYAVYSRNIMSGAKIRQRSRMFTMEREVVGRPSVAIDGLLYSTDQEICERRHFTISEFSSEFPQISSNFLCEIITVRLGYHKFCATWVPKILTGAYKMDHFDWELFDHPSYGPDLAPSEYHLFTYLKNWLRSQSFNNNEELMEGVKMWLSSQAADFFDIGLQNLLPNTTSASVLEGD
;
A
#
# COMPACT_ATOMS: atom_id res chain seq x y z
N ILE A 1 -10.03 -35.36 20.70
CA ILE A 1 -8.82 -35.36 21.57
C ILE A 1 -7.79 -34.31 21.11
N HIS A 2 -7.48 -34.20 19.81
CA HIS A 2 -6.55 -33.20 19.29
C HIS A 2 -6.97 -31.76 19.65
N ASP A 3 -8.22 -31.40 19.37
CA ASP A 3 -8.72 -30.03 19.63
C ASP A 3 -8.86 -29.72 21.12
N LEU A 4 -9.08 -30.76 21.94
CA LEU A 4 -9.09 -30.62 23.40
C LEU A 4 -7.69 -30.33 23.96
N ILE A 5 -6.64 -30.94 23.40
CA ILE A 5 -5.26 -30.63 23.79
C ILE A 5 -4.90 -29.19 23.39
N HIS A 6 -5.35 -28.74 22.21
CA HIS A 6 -5.17 -27.37 21.78
C HIS A 6 -5.88 -26.39 22.72
N PHE A 7 -7.15 -26.67 23.07
CA PHE A 7 -7.94 -25.86 24.00
C PHE A 7 -7.32 -25.78 25.41
N LEU A 8 -6.85 -26.90 25.96
CA LEU A 8 -6.22 -26.94 27.28
C LEU A 8 -4.83 -26.28 27.29
N HIS A 9 -4.08 -26.39 26.19
CA HIS A 9 -2.83 -25.65 26.01
C HIS A 9 -3.07 -24.14 25.92
N ALA A 10 -4.15 -23.71 25.25
CA ALA A 10 -4.56 -22.30 25.20
C ALA A 10 -5.00 -21.74 26.56
N LYS A 11 -5.43 -22.61 27.49
CA LYS A 11 -5.66 -22.28 28.91
C LYS A 11 -4.39 -22.22 29.76
N ILE A 12 -3.20 -22.28 29.15
CA ILE A 12 -1.88 -22.19 29.82
C ILE A 12 -1.66 -23.33 30.84
N MET A 13 -2.25 -24.50 30.58
CA MET A 13 -2.02 -25.69 31.41
C MET A 13 -0.72 -26.39 31.01
N SER A 14 0.02 -26.92 31.98
CA SER A 14 1.23 -27.69 31.72
C SER A 14 0.89 -29.04 31.08
N SER A 15 1.81 -29.61 30.29
CA SER A 15 1.57 -30.90 29.62
C SER A 15 1.29 -32.07 30.59
N ALA A 16 1.72 -31.96 31.86
CA ALA A 16 1.42 -32.94 32.90
C ALA A 16 -0.03 -32.81 33.39
N GLU A 17 -0.51 -31.58 33.60
CA GLU A 17 -1.90 -31.30 33.98
C GLU A 17 -2.88 -31.70 32.86
N ILE A 18 -2.53 -31.42 31.60
CA ILE A 18 -3.33 -31.84 30.44
C ILE A 18 -3.45 -33.37 30.40
N HIS A 19 -2.37 -34.10 30.68
CA HIS A 19 -2.41 -35.57 30.74
C HIS A 19 -3.26 -36.08 31.91
N GLY A 20 -3.18 -35.45 33.08
CA GLY A 20 -3.98 -35.79 34.26
C GLY A 20 -5.48 -35.59 34.03
N GLU A 21 -5.86 -34.44 33.47
CA GLU A 21 -7.25 -34.12 33.13
C GLU A 21 -7.83 -35.07 32.07
N LEU A 22 -7.05 -35.36 31.03
CA LEU A 22 -7.46 -36.32 30.02
C LEU A 22 -7.60 -37.72 30.62
N TYR A 23 -6.70 -38.11 31.53
CA TYR A 23 -6.74 -39.40 32.22
C TYR A 23 -7.95 -39.54 33.14
N ALA A 24 -8.32 -38.49 33.86
CA ALA A 24 -9.51 -38.47 34.71
C ALA A 24 -10.81 -38.68 33.91
N VAL A 25 -10.90 -38.13 32.69
CA VAL A 25 -12.12 -38.19 31.87
C VAL A 25 -12.18 -39.44 30.98
N TYR A 26 -11.06 -39.89 30.43
CA TYR A 26 -11.03 -40.90 29.35
C TYR A 26 -10.32 -42.22 29.70
N SER A 27 -9.77 -42.36 30.92
CA SER A 27 -9.28 -43.52 31.70
C SER A 27 -8.61 -44.76 31.05
N ARG A 28 -8.65 -45.00 29.73
CA ARG A 28 -8.10 -46.24 29.15
C ARG A 28 -7.58 -46.17 27.70
N ASN A 29 -7.78 -45.08 26.96
CA ASN A 29 -7.31 -44.99 25.56
C ASN A 29 -6.71 -43.63 25.18
N ILE A 30 -5.95 -43.03 26.10
CA ILE A 30 -5.37 -41.70 25.92
C ILE A 30 -3.93 -41.82 25.42
N MET A 31 -3.55 -40.87 24.57
CA MET A 31 -2.17 -40.75 24.14
C MET A 31 -1.22 -40.51 25.32
N SER A 32 -0.06 -41.17 25.29
CA SER A 32 0.93 -41.03 26.35
C SER A 32 1.34 -39.56 26.58
N GLY A 33 1.70 -39.20 27.81
CA GLY A 33 2.17 -37.86 28.13
C GLY A 33 3.34 -37.37 27.26
N ALA A 34 4.13 -38.28 26.69
CA ALA A 34 5.16 -37.95 25.70
C ALA A 34 4.57 -37.39 24.38
N LYS A 35 3.48 -37.98 23.87
CA LYS A 35 2.77 -37.48 22.69
C LYS A 35 2.11 -36.13 22.94
N ILE A 36 1.62 -35.89 24.16
CA ILE A 36 1.07 -34.58 24.57
C ILE A 36 2.18 -33.54 24.58
N ARG A 37 3.33 -33.82 25.20
CA ARG A 37 4.49 -32.90 25.19
C ARG A 37 4.98 -32.59 23.78
N GLN A 38 5.07 -33.61 22.92
CA GLN A 38 5.46 -33.42 21.52
C GLN A 38 4.47 -32.50 20.78
N ARG A 39 3.17 -32.66 21.04
CA ARG A 39 2.13 -31.79 20.46
C ARG A 39 2.14 -30.37 21.04
N SER A 40 2.28 -30.20 22.35
CA SER A 40 2.45 -28.87 22.97
C SER A 40 3.66 -28.12 22.40
N ARG A 41 4.77 -28.83 22.13
CA ARG A 41 5.94 -28.26 21.44
C ARG A 41 5.63 -27.84 20.00
N MET A 42 4.88 -28.65 19.25
CA MET A 42 4.46 -28.29 17.88
C MET A 42 3.61 -27.02 17.87
N PHE A 43 2.67 -26.88 18.83
CA PHE A 43 1.87 -25.65 18.97
C PHE A 43 2.68 -24.43 19.43
N THR A 44 3.78 -24.65 20.17
CA THR A 44 4.72 -23.58 20.52
C THR A 44 5.55 -23.17 19.30
N MET A 45 6.03 -24.13 18.50
CA MET A 45 6.72 -23.87 17.22
C MET A 45 5.83 -23.18 16.18
N GLU A 46 4.52 -23.47 16.14
CA GLU A 46 3.58 -22.78 15.23
C GLU A 46 3.35 -21.31 15.62
N ARG A 47 3.52 -20.94 16.90
CA ARG A 47 3.50 -19.54 17.35
C ARG A 47 4.87 -18.87 17.32
N GLU A 48 5.94 -19.65 17.38
CA GLU A 48 7.32 -19.19 17.25
C GLU A 48 7.87 -19.42 15.84
N VAL A 49 7.24 -18.81 14.83
CA VAL A 49 8.01 -18.30 13.66
C VAL A 49 8.64 -16.97 14.08
N VAL A 50 9.45 -16.99 15.13
CA VAL A 50 10.36 -15.89 15.49
C VAL A 50 11.72 -16.52 15.61
N GLY A 51 12.33 -16.77 14.44
CA GLY A 51 13.75 -17.03 14.38
C GLY A 51 14.48 -15.81 14.96
N ARG A 52 15.21 -16.03 16.05
CA ARG A 52 16.37 -15.26 16.58
C ARG A 52 16.47 -13.80 16.09
N PRO A 53 16.31 -12.77 16.95
CA PRO A 53 16.37 -11.38 16.52
C PRO A 53 17.71 -11.04 15.88
N SER A 54 17.70 -10.75 14.58
CA SER A 54 18.88 -10.37 13.81
C SER A 54 19.06 -8.86 13.89
N VAL A 55 19.72 -8.39 14.95
CA VAL A 55 20.10 -6.97 15.11
C VAL A 55 20.84 -6.42 13.87
N ALA A 56 21.47 -7.28 13.08
CA ALA A 56 22.13 -6.91 11.82
C ALA A 56 21.19 -6.68 10.63
N ILE A 57 20.01 -7.33 10.59
CA ILE A 57 19.06 -7.16 9.47
C ILE A 57 18.18 -5.94 9.70
N ASP A 58 17.84 -5.60 10.94
CA ASP A 58 17.01 -4.43 11.23
C ASP A 58 17.69 -3.12 10.81
N GLY A 59 19.02 -3.02 11.01
CA GLY A 59 19.80 -1.89 10.51
C GLY A 59 19.82 -1.82 8.99
N LEU A 60 19.92 -2.98 8.32
CA LEU A 60 19.84 -3.05 6.87
C LEU A 60 18.44 -2.68 6.36
N LEU A 61 17.38 -3.12 7.04
CA LEU A 61 16.00 -2.77 6.72
C LEU A 61 15.80 -1.26 6.83
N TYR A 62 16.30 -0.64 7.89
CA TYR A 62 16.23 0.81 8.08
C TYR A 62 16.95 1.57 6.97
N SER A 63 18.18 1.19 6.62
CA SER A 63 18.91 1.83 5.51
C SER A 63 18.25 1.61 4.16
N THR A 64 17.69 0.42 3.92
CA THR A 64 16.97 0.10 2.69
C THR A 64 15.68 0.93 2.59
N ASP A 65 14.93 1.05 3.68
CA ASP A 65 13.69 1.83 3.77
C ASP A 65 13.93 3.33 3.59
N GLN A 66 14.99 3.86 4.21
CA GLN A 66 15.41 5.25 4.07
C GLN A 66 15.72 5.59 2.60
N GLU A 67 16.53 4.77 1.93
CA GLU A 67 16.93 5.02 0.54
C GLU A 67 15.73 4.95 -0.42
N ILE A 68 14.79 4.02 -0.19
CA ILE A 68 13.54 3.94 -0.96
C ILE A 68 12.65 5.17 -0.74
N CYS A 69 12.64 5.71 0.48
CA CYS A 69 11.90 6.92 0.80
C CYS A 69 12.51 8.18 0.16
N GLU A 70 13.84 8.27 0.12
CA GLU A 70 14.57 9.38 -0.50
C GLU A 70 14.46 9.33 -2.03
N ARG A 71 14.62 8.14 -2.62
CA ARG A 71 14.54 7.93 -4.07
C ARG A 71 13.32 7.09 -4.39
N ARG A 72 12.15 7.72 -4.57
CA ARG A 72 10.92 6.97 -4.90
C ARG A 72 10.96 6.28 -6.27
N HIS A 73 11.79 6.76 -7.20
CA HIS A 73 11.97 6.20 -8.54
C HIS A 73 13.41 5.74 -8.75
N PHE A 74 13.62 4.43 -8.84
CA PHE A 74 14.93 3.82 -9.06
C PHE A 74 14.80 2.50 -9.81
N THR A 75 15.88 2.11 -10.49
CA THR A 75 16.01 0.75 -11.04
C THR A 75 16.67 -0.16 -10.01
N ILE A 76 16.29 -1.45 -9.96
CA ILE A 76 16.93 -2.44 -9.08
C ILE A 76 18.45 -2.50 -9.27
N SER A 77 18.96 -2.24 -10.48
CA SER A 77 20.40 -2.19 -10.77
C SER A 77 21.11 -1.00 -10.12
N GLU A 78 20.46 0.16 -10.05
CA GLU A 78 20.99 1.37 -9.41
C GLU A 78 21.01 1.19 -7.90
N PHE A 79 19.91 0.68 -7.34
CA PHE A 79 19.79 0.35 -5.92
C PHE A 79 20.80 -0.72 -5.47
N SER A 80 21.05 -1.71 -6.34
CA SER A 80 22.07 -2.74 -6.07
C SER A 80 23.49 -2.18 -6.03
N SER A 81 23.75 -0.99 -6.61
CA SER A 81 25.08 -0.37 -6.59
C SER A 81 25.43 0.28 -5.24
N GLU A 82 24.42 0.68 -4.47
CA GLU A 82 24.57 1.25 -3.11
C GLU A 82 24.83 0.15 -2.07
N PHE A 83 24.38 -1.07 -2.36
CA PHE A 83 24.58 -2.24 -1.51
C PHE A 83 25.35 -3.36 -2.24
N PRO A 84 26.63 -3.14 -2.61
CA PRO A 84 27.41 -4.10 -3.41
C PRO A 84 27.67 -5.42 -2.68
N GLN A 85 27.52 -5.45 -1.35
CA GLN A 85 27.66 -6.66 -0.53
C GLN A 85 26.41 -7.55 -0.54
N ILE A 86 25.33 -7.09 -1.16
CA ILE A 86 24.01 -7.70 -1.08
C ILE A 86 23.58 -8.12 -2.48
N SER A 87 23.13 -9.37 -2.63
CA SER A 87 22.61 -9.83 -3.91
C SER A 87 21.32 -9.09 -4.28
N SER A 88 21.15 -8.76 -5.57
CA SER A 88 19.94 -8.06 -6.05
C SER A 88 18.65 -8.84 -5.76
N ASN A 89 18.70 -10.19 -5.75
CA ASN A 89 17.55 -11.02 -5.36
C ASN A 89 17.17 -10.82 -3.89
N PHE A 90 18.15 -10.76 -3.00
CA PHE A 90 17.90 -10.54 -1.58
C PHE A 90 17.40 -9.11 -1.31
N LEU A 91 17.89 -8.10 -2.05
CA LEU A 91 17.31 -6.74 -2.01
C LEU A 91 15.85 -6.75 -2.46
N CYS A 92 15.51 -7.45 -3.56
CA CYS A 92 14.12 -7.59 -4.00
C CYS A 92 13.24 -8.28 -2.95
N GLU A 93 13.74 -9.32 -2.29
CA GLU A 93 13.04 -10.00 -1.19
C GLU A 93 12.83 -9.06 0.00
N ILE A 94 13.85 -8.29 0.39
CA ILE A 94 13.72 -7.28 1.44
C ILE A 94 12.64 -6.26 1.08
N ILE A 95 12.72 -5.66 -0.11
CA ILE A 95 11.79 -4.62 -0.57
C ILE A 95 10.36 -5.14 -0.57
N THR A 96 10.14 -6.30 -1.18
CA THR A 96 8.78 -6.81 -1.44
C THR A 96 8.17 -7.60 -0.27
N VAL A 97 8.98 -8.38 0.44
CA VAL A 97 8.50 -9.29 1.50
C VAL A 97 8.64 -8.66 2.88
N ARG A 98 9.77 -8.02 3.17
CA ARG A 98 10.04 -7.49 4.53
C ARG A 98 9.53 -6.08 4.74
N LEU A 99 9.76 -5.21 3.77
CA LEU A 99 9.28 -3.83 3.79
C LEU A 99 7.88 -3.68 3.15
N GLY A 100 7.44 -4.68 2.38
CA GLY A 100 6.08 -4.71 1.81
C GLY A 100 5.86 -3.73 0.64
N TYR A 101 6.93 -3.18 0.06
CA TYR A 101 6.82 -2.33 -1.11
C TYR A 101 6.45 -3.15 -2.35
N HIS A 102 5.45 -2.67 -3.08
CA HIS A 102 5.05 -3.27 -4.35
C HIS A 102 5.54 -2.41 -5.52
N LYS A 103 5.91 -3.06 -6.62
CA LYS A 103 6.21 -2.36 -7.87
C LYS A 103 4.94 -1.66 -8.36
N PHE A 104 4.88 -0.34 -8.27
CA PHE A 104 3.85 0.45 -8.92
C PHE A 104 4.25 0.70 -10.38
N CYS A 105 3.48 0.14 -11.30
CA CYS A 105 3.60 0.46 -12.72
C CYS A 105 2.77 1.71 -13.00
N ALA A 106 3.39 2.89 -12.95
CA ALA A 106 2.82 4.09 -13.56
C ALA A 106 3.00 3.97 -15.09
N THR A 107 2.12 3.24 -15.76
CA THR A 107 2.19 3.01 -17.21
C THR A 107 1.09 3.75 -17.93
N TRP A 108 1.37 4.99 -18.33
CA TRP A 108 1.10 5.58 -19.65
C TRP A 108 1.32 7.10 -19.56
N VAL A 109 2.55 7.54 -19.83
CA VAL A 109 2.76 8.89 -20.34
C VAL A 109 3.09 8.71 -21.82
N PRO A 110 2.20 9.09 -22.75
CA PRO A 110 2.56 9.14 -24.15
C PRO A 110 3.88 9.92 -24.29
N LYS A 111 4.91 9.33 -24.91
CA LYS A 111 6.21 10.01 -25.17
C LYS A 111 6.06 11.32 -25.96
N ILE A 112 4.89 11.55 -26.52
CA ILE A 112 4.48 12.72 -27.28
C ILE A 112 4.05 13.87 -26.35
N LEU A 113 3.91 13.66 -25.04
CA LEU A 113 3.40 14.68 -24.10
C LEU A 113 4.41 15.07 -23.02
N THR A 114 5.71 14.87 -23.27
CA THR A 114 6.75 15.45 -22.40
C THR A 114 6.62 16.98 -22.45
N GLY A 115 6.83 17.67 -21.31
CA GLY A 115 6.66 19.14 -21.24
C GLY A 115 7.41 19.89 -22.35
N ALA A 116 8.62 19.44 -22.68
CA ALA A 116 9.43 19.98 -23.78
C ALA A 116 8.73 19.89 -25.16
N TYR A 117 8.02 18.80 -25.47
CA TYR A 117 7.28 18.66 -26.74
C TYR A 117 6.06 19.59 -26.79
N LYS A 118 5.32 19.72 -25.67
CA LYS A 118 4.17 20.63 -25.59
C LYS A 118 4.59 22.10 -25.74
N MET A 119 5.73 22.48 -25.15
CA MET A 119 6.25 23.85 -25.26
C MET A 119 6.74 24.15 -26.68
N ASP A 120 7.45 23.22 -27.32
CA ASP A 120 8.07 23.41 -28.64
C ASP A 120 7.06 23.35 -29.81
N HIS A 121 5.94 22.62 -29.65
CA HIS A 121 4.97 22.43 -30.74
C HIS A 121 3.64 23.16 -30.55
N PHE A 122 3.31 23.64 -29.33
CA PHE A 122 1.99 24.23 -29.06
C PHE A 122 2.02 25.65 -28.47
N ASP A 123 3.17 26.31 -28.30
CA ASP A 123 3.28 27.65 -27.68
C ASP A 123 2.51 27.76 -26.34
N TRP A 124 2.48 26.66 -25.58
CA TRP A 124 1.79 26.63 -24.29
C TRP A 124 2.73 27.06 -23.16
N GLU A 125 2.27 28.01 -22.34
CA GLU A 125 2.91 28.32 -21.07
C GLU A 125 2.63 27.18 -20.08
N LEU A 126 3.69 26.53 -19.61
CA LEU A 126 3.59 25.47 -18.62
C LEU A 126 3.44 26.10 -17.22
N PHE A 127 2.33 25.80 -16.54
CA PHE A 127 2.16 26.19 -15.16
C PHE A 127 3.00 25.28 -14.25
N ASP A 128 3.85 25.89 -13.41
CA ASP A 128 4.63 25.17 -12.40
C ASP A 128 3.67 24.57 -11.38
N HIS A 129 3.55 23.24 -11.42
CA HIS A 129 2.75 22.46 -10.49
C HIS A 129 3.71 21.75 -9.53
N PRO A 130 3.54 21.92 -8.20
CA PRO A 130 4.37 21.21 -7.25
C PRO A 130 4.17 19.70 -7.39
N SER A 131 5.21 18.93 -7.09
CA SER A 131 5.13 17.47 -7.10
C SER A 131 4.09 17.01 -6.09
N TYR A 132 2.99 16.42 -6.57
CA TYR A 132 1.87 15.85 -5.79
C TYR A 132 1.10 16.83 -4.87
N GLY A 133 0.42 17.82 -5.45
CA GLY A 133 -0.67 18.55 -4.79
C GLY A 133 -2.05 18.20 -5.37
N PRO A 134 -2.74 17.14 -4.90
CA PRO A 134 -4.09 16.79 -5.38
C PRO A 134 -5.11 17.92 -5.14
N ASP A 135 -4.89 18.77 -4.14
CA ASP A 135 -5.76 19.89 -3.79
C ASP A 135 -5.55 21.14 -4.68
N LEU A 136 -4.55 21.10 -5.58
CA LEU A 136 -4.17 22.27 -6.38
C LEU A 136 -4.71 22.22 -7.81
N ALA A 137 -5.24 21.09 -8.28
CA ALA A 137 -5.78 20.97 -9.63
C ALA A 137 -7.30 21.26 -9.62
N PRO A 138 -7.79 22.28 -10.35
CA PRO A 138 -9.22 22.55 -10.52
C PRO A 138 -10.02 21.34 -10.97
N SER A 139 -9.40 20.45 -11.74
CA SER A 139 -10.02 19.21 -12.18
C SER A 139 -10.31 18.24 -11.02
N GLU A 140 -9.42 18.14 -10.04
CA GLU A 140 -9.49 17.13 -8.97
C GLU A 140 -10.52 17.49 -7.89
N TYR A 141 -10.51 18.73 -7.38
CA TYR A 141 -11.44 19.12 -6.31
C TYR A 141 -12.82 19.56 -6.82
N HIS A 142 -12.91 20.10 -8.04
CA HIS A 142 -14.17 20.60 -8.59
C HIS A 142 -14.77 19.60 -9.57
N LEU A 143 -14.23 19.52 -10.79
CA LEU A 143 -14.83 18.74 -11.88
C LEU A 143 -15.04 17.27 -11.52
N PHE A 144 -14.00 16.59 -11.04
CA PHE A 144 -14.07 15.17 -10.71
C PHE A 144 -14.90 14.87 -9.47
N THR A 145 -15.01 15.81 -8.52
CA THR A 145 -15.90 15.66 -7.36
C THR A 145 -17.36 15.58 -7.81
N TYR A 146 -17.81 16.52 -8.64
CA TYR A 146 -19.17 16.52 -9.16
C TYR A 146 -19.43 15.36 -10.12
N LEU A 147 -18.46 15.03 -10.98
CA LEU A 147 -18.58 13.89 -11.89
C LEU A 147 -18.69 12.56 -11.12
N LYS A 148 -17.86 12.32 -10.11
CA LYS A 148 -17.92 11.11 -9.27
C LYS A 148 -19.26 10.98 -8.55
N ASN A 149 -19.81 12.09 -8.05
CA ASN A 149 -21.11 12.09 -7.39
C ASN A 149 -22.26 11.78 -8.37
N TRP A 150 -22.20 12.33 -9.58
CA TRP A 150 -23.16 12.00 -10.63
C TRP A 150 -23.05 10.52 -11.02
N LEU A 151 -21.84 10.01 -11.28
CA LEU A 151 -21.58 8.62 -11.65
C LEU A 151 -22.09 7.61 -10.62
N ARG A 152 -22.04 7.93 -9.31
CA ARG A 152 -22.59 7.06 -8.25
C ARG A 152 -24.08 6.74 -8.42
N SER A 153 -24.82 7.61 -9.11
CA SER A 153 -26.27 7.44 -9.32
C SER A 153 -26.61 6.87 -10.69
N GLN A 154 -25.61 6.57 -11.53
CA GLN A 154 -25.80 6.05 -12.87
C GLN A 154 -25.40 4.58 -12.95
N SER A 155 -26.10 3.81 -13.79
CA SER A 155 -25.72 2.46 -14.19
C SER A 155 -25.61 2.40 -15.71
N PHE A 156 -24.47 1.96 -16.22
CA PHE A 156 -24.23 1.83 -17.65
C PHE A 156 -24.00 0.37 -18.02
N ASN A 157 -24.51 -0.05 -19.17
CA ASN A 157 -24.40 -1.43 -19.63
C ASN A 157 -23.15 -1.66 -20.49
N ASN A 158 -22.56 -0.60 -21.04
CA ASN A 158 -21.34 -0.66 -21.85
C ASN A 158 -20.55 0.67 -21.83
N ASN A 159 -19.35 0.65 -22.42
CA ASN A 159 -18.45 1.81 -22.45
C ASN A 159 -18.94 2.94 -23.37
N GLU A 160 -19.70 2.63 -24.43
CA GLU A 160 -20.25 3.64 -25.36
C GLU A 160 -21.33 4.47 -24.66
N GLU A 161 -22.21 3.80 -23.90
CA GLU A 161 -23.24 4.42 -23.07
C GLU A 161 -22.62 5.28 -21.96
N LEU A 162 -21.56 4.80 -21.31
CA LEU A 162 -20.79 5.58 -20.34
C LEU A 162 -20.18 6.84 -20.98
N MET A 163 -19.50 6.68 -22.13
CA MET A 163 -18.86 7.79 -22.82
C MET A 163 -19.88 8.85 -23.23
N GLU A 164 -21.00 8.42 -23.80
CA GLU A 164 -22.07 9.34 -24.21
C GLU A 164 -22.72 10.02 -23.01
N GLY A 165 -22.96 9.28 -21.93
CA GLY A 165 -23.47 9.84 -20.67
C GLY A 165 -22.55 10.92 -20.10
N VAL A 166 -21.24 10.67 -20.06
CA VAL A 166 -20.25 11.66 -19.59
C VAL A 166 -20.21 12.89 -20.50
N LYS A 167 -20.26 12.72 -21.83
CA LYS A 167 -20.32 13.84 -22.78
C LYS A 167 -21.56 14.70 -22.58
N MET A 168 -22.72 14.07 -22.42
CA MET A 168 -23.97 14.78 -22.16
C MET A 168 -23.92 15.53 -20.83
N TRP A 169 -23.39 14.91 -19.77
CA TRP A 169 -23.24 15.54 -18.47
C TRP A 169 -22.32 16.77 -18.53
N LEU A 170 -21.15 16.66 -19.20
CA LEU A 170 -20.24 17.79 -19.40
C LEU A 170 -20.92 18.92 -20.18
N SER A 171 -21.65 18.58 -21.23
CA SER A 171 -22.38 19.54 -22.06
C SER A 171 -23.57 20.19 -21.35
N SER A 172 -24.08 19.55 -20.28
CA SER A 172 -25.17 20.10 -19.46
C SER A 172 -24.69 21.06 -18.37
N GLN A 173 -23.39 21.12 -18.08
CA GLN A 173 -22.87 22.05 -17.06
C GLN A 173 -22.91 23.50 -17.59
N ALA A 174 -23.26 24.44 -16.72
CA ALA A 174 -23.24 25.87 -17.05
C ALA A 174 -21.79 26.37 -17.23
N ALA A 175 -21.58 27.44 -18.00
CA ALA A 175 -20.24 28.05 -18.13
C ALA A 175 -19.66 28.46 -16.76
N ASP A 176 -20.50 29.08 -15.91
CA ASP A 176 -20.15 29.48 -14.55
C ASP A 176 -19.65 28.32 -13.68
N PHE A 177 -20.09 27.08 -13.94
CA PHE A 177 -19.59 25.91 -13.23
C PHE A 177 -18.09 25.75 -13.44
N PHE A 178 -17.60 25.87 -14.68
CA PHE A 178 -16.17 25.76 -14.98
C PHE A 178 -15.41 26.98 -14.46
N ASP A 179 -15.98 28.17 -14.55
CA ASP A 179 -15.37 29.40 -14.08
C ASP A 179 -15.16 29.39 -12.56
N ILE A 180 -16.13 28.91 -11.78
CA ILE A 180 -16.00 28.74 -10.32
C ILE A 180 -14.83 27.79 -9.99
N GLY A 181 -14.74 26.68 -10.72
CA GLY A 181 -13.64 25.72 -10.56
C GLY A 181 -12.27 26.35 -10.86
N LEU A 182 -12.18 27.19 -11.88
CA LEU A 182 -10.93 27.88 -12.24
C LEU A 182 -10.58 29.02 -11.27
N GLN A 183 -11.56 29.80 -10.83
CA GLN A 183 -11.34 30.93 -9.92
C GLN A 183 -10.87 30.48 -8.53
N ASN A 184 -11.30 29.30 -8.07
CA ASN A 184 -10.84 28.67 -6.83
C ASN A 184 -9.34 28.25 -6.85
N LEU A 185 -8.65 28.39 -7.99
CA LEU A 185 -7.19 28.23 -8.08
C LEU A 185 -6.42 29.41 -7.46
N LEU A 186 -7.02 30.61 -7.47
CA LEU A 186 -6.36 31.86 -7.08
C LEU A 186 -6.23 32.11 -5.55
N PRO A 187 -7.09 31.59 -4.65
CA PRO A 187 -6.94 31.82 -3.20
C PRO A 187 -5.85 30.99 -2.52
N ASN A 188 -5.42 29.86 -3.10
CA ASN A 188 -4.53 28.90 -2.41
C ASN A 188 -3.03 29.11 -2.68
N THR A 189 -2.67 29.96 -3.64
CA THR A 189 -1.25 30.32 -3.90
C THR A 189 -0.71 31.34 -2.89
N THR A 190 -1.59 32.07 -2.19
CA THR A 190 -1.18 32.97 -1.09
C THR A 190 -0.95 32.20 0.21
N SER A 191 -1.62 31.06 0.40
CA SER A 191 -1.45 30.20 1.59
C SER A 191 -0.21 29.31 1.50
N ALA A 192 0.25 28.98 0.28
CA ALA A 192 1.41 28.13 0.04
C ALA A 192 2.75 28.87 0.26
N SER A 193 2.78 30.20 0.19
CA SER A 193 3.98 31.00 0.49
C SER A 193 4.18 31.28 1.99
N VAL A 194 3.28 30.82 2.87
CA VAL A 194 3.33 31.05 4.32
C VAL A 194 3.83 29.83 5.12
N LEU A 195 3.95 28.65 4.50
CA LEU A 195 4.37 27.42 5.20
C LEU A 195 5.81 26.97 4.91
N GLU A 196 6.60 27.77 4.19
CA GLU A 196 8.00 27.47 3.87
C GLU A 196 8.99 28.33 4.68
N GLY A 197 8.57 28.72 5.88
CA GLY A 197 9.37 29.49 6.81
C GLY A 197 8.89 29.32 8.25
N ASP A 198 9.02 28.10 8.79
CA ASP A 198 9.22 27.81 10.22
C ASP A 198 9.85 26.41 10.39
#